data_AF-A0A522UJG8-F1
#
_entry.id   AF-A0A522UJG8-F1
#
_cell.length_a   1.000
_cell.length_b   1.000
_cell.length_c   1.000
_cell.angle_alpha   90.00
_cell.angle_beta   90.00
_cell.angle_gamma   90.00
#
_symmetry.space_group_name_H-M   'P 1'
#
loop_
_entity.id
_entity.type
_entity.pdbx_description
1 polymer ?
#
loop_
_entity_poly.entity_id
_entity_poly.type
_entity_poly.pdbx_seq_one_letter_code
_entity_poly.pdbx_strand_id
1 'polypeptide(L)'
;MDFVSRVRKTLEGKLRIEDGNCGTTHKVLKEISLLGGRAVTWEQPDGVRSSIMDDKGNVVGRGEGITWPPAILFALVEGGFFPRDIESELTKSLQCILDMEKVADIYGYGRVITPVAAAYNEVWNNGGRVAIRRNSWGVEVVFIDKDNREMAVGPISYCPTCGTAATIPRAPELAARIKEKLKDKRNTGKDKFERGMENHFFYKNDRVCCEIVENGKVIGRALRCCIAYACVVAEVHAGIAGPKWGALFKEYCKICPVKLCRKGKSTGEEANNLLTAMEKRNITTDVRMNTYITSLSKKDGELIGKGIGTVCAFSSLLYAAAKCIQLRSEIEVERV
;
A
#
# COMPACT_ATOMS: atom_id res chain seq x y z
N MET A 1 -28.09 3.16 17.46
CA MET A 1 -26.96 3.69 16.67
C MET A 1 -26.64 2.66 15.60
N ASP A 2 -26.66 3.05 14.33
CA ASP A 2 -26.32 2.17 13.20
C ASP A 2 -24.84 1.74 13.24
N PHE A 3 -24.46 0.75 12.42
CA PHE A 3 -23.12 0.18 12.41
C PHE A 3 -22.03 1.23 12.12
N VAL A 4 -22.23 2.08 11.11
CA VAL A 4 -21.28 3.12 10.71
C VAL A 4 -21.09 4.12 11.83
N SER A 5 -22.19 4.59 12.44
CA SER A 5 -22.13 5.52 13.57
C SER A 5 -21.40 4.94 14.79
N ARG A 6 -21.55 3.64 15.07
CA ARG A 6 -20.79 2.95 16.14
C ARG A 6 -19.29 2.97 15.86
N VAL A 7 -18.88 2.63 14.64
CA VAL A 7 -17.46 2.69 14.23
C VAL A 7 -16.91 4.10 14.36
N ARG A 8 -17.61 5.09 13.80
CA ARG A 8 -17.18 6.50 13.81
C ARG A 8 -17.01 7.03 15.23
N LYS A 9 -17.94 6.71 16.14
CA LYS A 9 -17.84 7.07 17.56
C LYS A 9 -16.58 6.50 18.22
N THR A 10 -16.21 5.26 17.90
CA THR A 10 -15.00 4.65 18.45
C THR A 10 -13.72 5.30 17.92
N LEU A 11 -13.76 5.90 16.73
CA LEU A 11 -12.61 6.55 16.07
C LEU A 11 -12.47 8.05 16.36
N GLU A 12 -13.42 8.64 17.07
CA GLU A 12 -13.44 10.07 17.39
C GLU A 12 -12.15 10.49 18.11
N GLY A 13 -11.46 11.50 17.57
CA GLY A 13 -10.17 11.99 18.08
C GLY A 13 -8.96 11.05 17.87
N LYS A 14 -9.10 9.91 17.17
CA LYS A 14 -8.03 8.91 16.99
C LYS A 14 -7.38 8.90 15.60
N LEU A 15 -7.98 9.59 14.64
CA LEU A 15 -7.50 9.71 13.27
C LEU A 15 -6.69 10.99 13.12
N ARG A 16 -5.48 10.88 12.58
CA ARG A 16 -4.58 12.03 12.41
C ARG A 16 -4.01 12.02 11.00
N ILE A 17 -3.69 13.20 10.48
CA ILE A 17 -3.10 13.35 9.15
C ILE A 17 -1.78 12.57 9.03
N GLU A 18 -0.99 12.46 10.09
CA GLU A 18 0.28 11.73 10.11
C GLU A 18 0.11 10.21 9.94
N ASP A 19 -1.08 9.67 10.21
CA ASP A 19 -1.35 8.25 9.96
C ASP A 19 -1.41 7.96 8.44
N GLY A 20 -1.77 8.98 7.67
CA GLY A 20 -2.01 8.95 6.23
C GLY A 20 -3.08 7.95 5.80
N ASN A 21 -3.34 7.87 4.49
CA ASN A 21 -4.33 6.98 3.89
C ASN A 21 -4.17 5.54 4.35
N CYS A 22 -2.92 5.05 4.35
CA CYS A 22 -2.63 3.69 4.76
C CYS A 22 -2.93 3.43 6.24
N GLY A 23 -2.42 4.24 7.16
CA GLY A 23 -2.64 4.04 8.60
C GLY A 23 -4.11 4.15 8.97
N THR A 24 -4.80 5.14 8.40
CA THR A 24 -6.22 5.41 8.66
C THR A 24 -7.13 4.29 8.20
N THR A 25 -6.91 3.77 6.99
CA THR A 25 -7.66 2.60 6.48
C THR A 25 -7.54 1.41 7.43
N HIS A 26 -6.33 1.18 7.96
CA HIS A 26 -6.08 0.09 8.90
C HIS A 26 -6.77 0.33 10.25
N LYS A 27 -6.78 1.56 10.78
CA LYS A 27 -7.50 1.92 12.01
C LYS A 27 -9.00 1.66 11.87
N VAL A 28 -9.61 2.14 10.78
CA VAL A 28 -11.05 1.99 10.57
C VAL A 28 -11.42 0.53 10.32
N LEU A 29 -10.66 -0.19 9.49
CA LEU A 29 -10.89 -1.61 9.24
C LEU A 29 -10.76 -2.44 10.53
N LYS A 30 -9.87 -2.06 11.46
CA LYS A 30 -9.76 -2.71 12.77
C LYS A 30 -11.04 -2.55 13.58
N GLU A 31 -11.58 -1.34 13.69
CA GLU A 31 -12.83 -1.08 14.42
C GLU A 31 -14.04 -1.77 13.77
N ILE A 32 -14.13 -1.75 12.44
CA ILE A 32 -15.14 -2.52 11.68
C ILE A 32 -15.08 -4.00 12.06
N SER A 33 -13.87 -4.58 12.09
CA SER A 33 -13.67 -6.00 12.38
C SER A 33 -14.00 -6.34 13.83
N LEU A 34 -13.69 -5.45 14.78
CA LEU A 34 -14.03 -5.63 16.20
C LEU A 34 -15.55 -5.67 16.42
N LEU A 35 -16.30 -4.94 15.59
CA LEU A 35 -17.75 -4.94 15.61
C LEU A 35 -18.37 -6.06 14.76
N GLY A 36 -17.58 -6.94 14.15
CA GLY A 36 -18.06 -8.08 13.36
C GLY A 36 -18.21 -7.83 11.86
N GLY A 37 -17.89 -6.63 11.38
CA GLY A 37 -17.86 -6.31 9.95
C GLY A 37 -16.56 -6.75 9.26
N ARG A 38 -16.49 -6.54 7.95
CA ARG A 38 -15.30 -6.83 7.14
C ARG A 38 -15.29 -6.03 5.84
N ALA A 39 -14.14 -5.97 5.16
CA ALA A 39 -14.08 -5.51 3.78
C ALA A 39 -14.01 -6.71 2.83
N VAL A 40 -14.78 -6.70 1.76
CA VAL A 40 -14.73 -7.68 0.67
C VAL A 40 -14.23 -6.96 -0.58
N THR A 41 -13.36 -7.62 -1.35
CA THR A 41 -12.86 -7.08 -2.61
C THR A 41 -12.82 -8.14 -3.68
N TRP A 42 -12.91 -7.71 -4.94
CA TRP A 42 -12.75 -8.57 -6.10
C TRP A 42 -12.04 -7.80 -7.21
N GLU A 43 -11.28 -8.52 -8.01
CA GLU A 43 -10.52 -7.94 -9.13
C GLU A 43 -11.48 -7.58 -10.27
N GLN A 44 -11.10 -6.59 -11.08
CA GLN A 44 -11.75 -6.18 -12.31
C GLN A 44 -10.70 -5.85 -13.38
N PRO A 45 -11.06 -5.84 -14.67
CA PRO A 45 -10.12 -5.51 -15.75
C PRO A 45 -9.39 -4.17 -15.58
N ASP A 46 -10.04 -3.18 -14.96
CA ASP A 46 -9.53 -1.83 -14.72
C ASP A 46 -8.88 -1.64 -13.33
N GLY A 47 -9.05 -2.59 -12.40
CA GLY A 47 -8.52 -2.50 -11.04
C GLY A 47 -9.22 -3.40 -10.04
N VAL A 48 -9.67 -2.84 -8.92
CA VAL A 48 -10.29 -3.58 -7.82
C VAL A 48 -11.54 -2.87 -7.36
N ARG A 49 -12.60 -3.64 -7.09
CA ARG A 49 -13.80 -3.17 -6.42
C ARG A 49 -13.83 -3.68 -4.98
N SER A 50 -14.47 -2.90 -4.11
CA SER A 50 -14.62 -3.21 -2.70
C SER A 50 -16.03 -2.93 -2.19
N SER A 51 -16.45 -3.71 -1.21
CA SER A 51 -17.61 -3.45 -0.37
C SER A 51 -17.25 -3.60 1.10
N ILE A 52 -17.78 -2.72 1.93
CA ILE A 52 -17.72 -2.83 3.38
C ILE A 52 -19.00 -3.51 3.85
N MET A 53 -18.83 -4.60 4.58
CA MET A 53 -19.92 -5.40 5.15
C MET A 53 -20.05 -5.07 6.63
N ASP A 54 -21.27 -4.80 7.09
CA ASP A 54 -21.58 -4.64 8.51
C ASP A 54 -21.62 -5.99 9.26
N ASP A 55 -21.98 -5.93 10.54
CA ASP A 55 -22.13 -7.08 11.44
C ASP A 55 -23.29 -8.02 11.10
N LYS A 56 -24.17 -7.62 10.17
CA LYS A 56 -25.31 -8.38 9.68
C LYS A 56 -25.11 -8.87 8.25
N GLY A 57 -23.99 -8.53 7.62
CA GLY A 57 -23.70 -8.87 6.23
C GLY A 57 -24.38 -7.94 5.21
N ASN A 58 -24.87 -6.76 5.62
CA ASN A 58 -25.32 -5.74 4.68
C ASN A 58 -24.13 -4.93 4.15
N VAL A 59 -24.24 -4.49 2.90
CA VAL A 59 -23.26 -3.56 2.31
C VAL A 59 -23.55 -2.15 2.83
N VAL A 60 -22.55 -1.54 3.46
CA VAL A 60 -22.64 -0.17 4.03
C VAL A 60 -21.71 0.83 3.36
N GLY A 61 -20.90 0.38 2.40
CA GLY A 61 -20.02 1.24 1.61
C GLY A 61 -19.47 0.48 0.40
N ARG A 62 -19.23 1.19 -0.70
CA ARG A 62 -18.67 0.63 -1.94
C ARG A 62 -17.58 1.53 -2.48
N GLY A 63 -16.58 0.93 -3.11
CA GLY A 63 -15.50 1.71 -3.68
C GLY A 63 -14.68 0.97 -4.70
N GLU A 64 -13.82 1.72 -5.37
CA GLU A 64 -12.93 1.23 -6.41
C GLU A 64 -11.54 1.82 -6.28
N GLY A 65 -10.56 1.15 -6.87
CA GLY A 65 -9.19 1.61 -6.83
C GLY A 65 -8.25 0.74 -7.64
N ILE A 66 -7.05 1.27 -7.88
CA ILE A 66 -5.97 0.58 -8.62
C ILE A 66 -5.53 -0.75 -7.95
N THR A 67 -5.82 -0.94 -6.67
CA THR A 67 -5.59 -2.18 -5.91
C THR A 67 -6.45 -2.22 -4.63
N TRP A 68 -6.36 -3.28 -3.81
CA TRP A 68 -7.27 -3.51 -2.67
C TRP A 68 -7.27 -2.39 -1.62
N PRO A 69 -6.11 -1.94 -1.09
CA PRO A 69 -6.11 -0.90 -0.06
C PRO A 69 -6.82 0.43 -0.43
N PRO A 70 -6.54 1.08 -1.58
CA PRO A 70 -7.27 2.29 -1.97
C PRO A 70 -8.75 2.03 -2.26
N ALA A 71 -9.12 0.87 -2.84
CA ALA A 71 -10.53 0.53 -3.05
C ALA A 71 -11.30 0.39 -1.73
N ILE A 72 -10.66 -0.20 -0.70
CA ILE A 72 -11.22 -0.27 0.65
C ILE A 72 -11.35 1.13 1.24
N LEU A 73 -10.32 1.98 1.15
CA LEU A 73 -10.42 3.36 1.67
C LEU A 73 -11.54 4.15 1.03
N PHE A 74 -11.70 4.06 -0.29
CA PHE A 74 -12.81 4.71 -0.99
C PHE A 74 -14.16 4.19 -0.48
N ALA A 75 -14.30 2.87 -0.30
CA ALA A 75 -15.52 2.29 0.26
C ALA A 75 -15.81 2.74 1.70
N LEU A 76 -14.78 3.05 2.50
CA LEU A 76 -14.93 3.62 3.83
C LEU A 76 -15.34 5.11 3.78
N VAL A 77 -14.82 5.87 2.81
CA VAL A 77 -15.20 7.28 2.59
C VAL A 77 -16.67 7.35 2.18
N GLU A 78 -17.06 6.65 1.11
CA GLU A 78 -18.44 6.59 0.64
C GLU A 78 -19.41 6.04 1.69
N GLY A 79 -18.95 5.10 2.51
CA GLY A 79 -19.75 4.54 3.60
C GLY A 79 -19.93 5.46 4.81
N GLY A 80 -19.36 6.68 4.81
CA GLY A 80 -19.54 7.65 5.88
C GLY A 80 -18.82 7.31 7.19
N PHE A 81 -17.75 6.52 7.13
CA PHE A 81 -16.99 6.08 8.32
C PHE A 81 -16.12 7.18 8.94
N PHE A 82 -16.02 8.34 8.29
CA PHE A 82 -15.18 9.46 8.71
C PHE A 82 -16.00 10.68 9.13
N PRO A 83 -15.47 11.54 10.01
CA PRO A 83 -15.92 12.92 10.15
C PRO A 83 -15.78 13.70 8.83
N ARG A 84 -16.69 14.65 8.56
CA ARG A 84 -16.77 15.37 7.26
C ARG A 84 -15.49 16.12 6.89
N ASP A 85 -14.80 16.68 7.88
CA ASP A 85 -13.53 17.38 7.70
C ASP A 85 -12.42 16.43 7.22
N ILE A 86 -12.35 15.22 7.79
CA ILE A 86 -11.40 14.18 7.37
C ILE A 86 -11.81 13.59 6.01
N GLU A 87 -13.09 13.35 5.79
CA GLU A 87 -13.65 12.80 4.55
C GLU A 87 -13.27 13.62 3.31
N SER A 88 -13.41 14.95 3.39
CA SER A 88 -13.00 15.88 2.32
C SER A 88 -11.52 15.74 1.98
N GLU A 89 -10.65 15.65 2.99
CA GLU A 89 -9.20 15.54 2.78
C GLU A 89 -8.78 14.16 2.25
N LEU A 90 -9.40 13.09 2.75
CA LEU A 90 -9.20 11.74 2.23
C LEU A 90 -9.58 11.65 0.75
N THR A 91 -10.72 12.22 0.36
CA THR A 91 -11.18 12.25 -1.03
C THR A 91 -10.18 12.96 -1.94
N LYS A 92 -9.66 14.13 -1.53
CA LYS A 92 -8.62 14.87 -2.28
C LYS A 92 -7.31 14.07 -2.42
N SER A 93 -7.02 13.19 -1.48
CA SER A 93 -5.77 12.40 -1.46
C SER A 93 -5.85 11.06 -2.20
N LEU A 94 -7.01 10.71 -2.75
CA LEU A 94 -7.29 9.47 -3.50
C LEU A 94 -7.24 9.66 -5.02
N GLN A 95 -6.50 10.66 -5.51
CA GLN A 95 -6.44 11.02 -6.94
C GLN A 95 -5.89 9.92 -7.84
N CYS A 96 -5.13 8.95 -7.30
CA CYS A 96 -4.65 7.80 -8.06
C CYS A 96 -5.76 6.93 -8.69
N ILE A 97 -7.01 7.07 -8.23
CA ILE A 97 -8.17 6.41 -8.84
C ILE A 97 -8.37 6.83 -10.30
N LEU A 98 -8.03 8.07 -10.66
CA LEU A 98 -8.18 8.64 -12.00
C LEU A 98 -7.26 7.98 -13.04
N ASP A 99 -6.29 7.19 -12.59
CA ASP A 99 -5.33 6.51 -13.47
C ASP A 99 -5.55 5.00 -13.51
N MET A 100 -6.65 4.48 -12.98
CA MET A 100 -6.99 3.04 -13.01
C MET A 100 -6.88 2.43 -14.39
N GLU A 101 -7.61 2.99 -15.36
CA GLU A 101 -7.63 2.48 -16.73
C GLU A 101 -6.25 2.57 -17.39
N LYS A 102 -5.52 3.68 -17.16
CA LYS A 102 -4.18 3.88 -17.72
C LYS A 102 -3.17 2.87 -17.16
N VAL A 103 -3.25 2.60 -15.86
CA VAL A 103 -2.40 1.60 -15.20
C VAL A 103 -2.76 0.20 -15.67
N ALA A 104 -4.05 -0.10 -15.85
CA ALA A 104 -4.53 -1.36 -16.39
C ALA A 104 -4.03 -1.57 -17.83
N ASP A 105 -4.08 -0.55 -18.70
CA ASP A 105 -3.57 -0.62 -20.08
C ASP A 105 -2.08 -0.95 -20.14
N ILE A 106 -1.27 -0.41 -19.22
CA ILE A 106 0.17 -0.70 -19.16
C ILE A 106 0.44 -2.16 -18.82
N TYR A 107 -0.33 -2.76 -17.91
CA TYR A 107 -0.12 -4.16 -17.52
C TYR A 107 -0.93 -5.16 -18.37
N GLY A 108 -1.94 -4.68 -19.10
CA GLY A 108 -2.94 -5.49 -19.80
C GLY A 108 -4.09 -5.99 -18.91
N TYR A 109 -4.06 -5.68 -17.61
CA TYR A 109 -5.15 -5.95 -16.64
C TYR A 109 -4.87 -5.21 -15.32
N GLY A 110 -5.91 -4.76 -14.61
CA GLY A 110 -5.82 -4.06 -13.34
C GLY A 110 -5.03 -4.85 -12.28
N ARG A 111 -4.03 -4.18 -11.64
CA ARG A 111 -3.30 -4.54 -10.40
C ARG A 111 -1.86 -4.01 -10.42
N VAL A 112 -1.45 -3.32 -9.37
CA VAL A 112 -0.24 -2.47 -9.42
C VAL A 112 1.10 -3.10 -9.02
N ILE A 113 1.14 -4.28 -8.41
CA ILE A 113 2.38 -4.78 -7.77
C ILE A 113 3.50 -5.04 -8.80
N THR A 114 3.18 -5.73 -9.88
CA THR A 114 4.13 -6.09 -10.94
C THR A 114 4.66 -4.88 -11.71
N PRO A 115 3.83 -3.94 -12.22
CA PRO A 115 4.32 -2.77 -12.93
C PRO A 115 5.16 -1.83 -12.06
N VAL A 116 4.87 -1.74 -10.76
CA VAL A 116 5.69 -0.96 -9.81
C VAL A 116 7.10 -1.51 -9.69
N ALA A 117 7.24 -2.84 -9.56
CA ALA A 117 8.53 -3.50 -9.52
C ALA A 117 9.33 -3.27 -10.81
N ALA A 118 8.66 -3.32 -11.97
CA ALA A 118 9.27 -3.00 -13.26
C ALA A 118 9.75 -1.54 -13.30
N ALA A 119 8.91 -0.59 -12.88
CA ALA A 119 9.24 0.84 -12.86
C ALA A 119 10.47 1.15 -11.98
N TYR A 120 10.54 0.61 -10.76
CA TYR A 120 11.70 0.81 -9.89
C TYR A 120 13.00 0.31 -10.54
N ASN A 121 12.95 -0.85 -11.20
CA ASN A 121 14.12 -1.42 -11.87
C ASN A 121 14.54 -0.58 -13.09
N GLU A 122 13.59 -0.19 -13.93
CA GLU A 122 13.87 0.60 -15.14
C GLU A 122 14.44 1.98 -14.80
N VAL A 123 13.82 2.72 -13.86
CA VAL A 123 14.34 4.03 -13.43
C VAL A 123 15.76 3.90 -12.88
N TRP A 124 16.00 2.90 -12.03
CA TRP A 124 17.30 2.68 -11.42
C TRP A 124 18.39 2.27 -12.43
N ASN A 125 18.07 1.35 -13.34
CA ASN A 125 19.02 0.88 -14.36
C ASN A 125 19.46 1.99 -15.33
N ASN A 126 18.64 3.03 -15.49
CA ASN A 126 18.96 4.22 -16.26
C ASN A 126 19.70 5.30 -15.44
N GLY A 127 20.17 4.96 -14.23
CA GLY A 127 20.88 5.88 -13.34
C GLY A 127 19.98 6.85 -12.56
N GLY A 128 18.66 6.71 -12.70
CA GLY A 128 17.68 7.53 -11.99
C GLY A 128 17.31 7.00 -10.60
N ARG A 129 16.34 7.66 -9.98
CA ARG A 129 15.79 7.29 -8.67
C ARG A 129 14.29 7.59 -8.58
N VAL A 130 13.61 6.90 -7.66
CA VAL A 130 12.22 7.20 -7.34
C VAL A 130 12.15 7.84 -5.96
N ALA A 131 11.72 9.10 -5.90
CA ALA A 131 11.55 9.83 -4.65
C ALA A 131 10.11 9.69 -4.13
N ILE A 132 9.98 9.57 -2.81
CA ILE A 132 8.68 9.57 -2.12
C ILE A 132 8.58 10.85 -1.31
N ARG A 133 7.50 11.60 -1.52
CA ARG A 133 7.18 12.83 -0.78
C ARG A 133 5.82 12.68 -0.11
N ARG A 134 5.68 13.16 1.12
CA ARG A 134 4.39 13.24 1.79
C ARG A 134 3.57 14.38 1.19
N ASN A 135 2.29 14.15 0.96
CA ASN A 135 1.37 15.20 0.51
C ASN A 135 -0.05 14.98 1.08
N SER A 136 -0.60 15.96 1.82
CA SER A 136 -1.90 15.91 2.52
C SER A 136 -2.10 14.65 3.36
N TRP A 137 -2.95 13.69 3.00
CA TRP A 137 -3.10 12.35 3.63
C TRP A 137 -2.38 11.23 2.87
N GLY A 138 -1.91 11.49 1.66
CA GLY A 138 -1.26 10.52 0.79
C GLY A 138 0.24 10.73 0.60
N VAL A 139 0.75 10.18 -0.48
CA VAL A 139 2.12 10.42 -0.91
C VAL A 139 2.13 10.77 -2.39
N GLU A 140 3.09 11.58 -2.77
CA GLU A 140 3.47 11.84 -4.15
C GLU A 140 4.73 11.01 -4.47
N VAL A 141 4.77 10.48 -5.68
CA VAL A 141 5.92 9.72 -6.18
C VAL A 141 6.48 10.41 -7.41
N VAL A 142 7.78 10.67 -7.37
CA VAL A 142 8.50 11.38 -8.44
C VAL A 142 9.56 10.47 -9.03
N PHE A 143 9.54 10.32 -10.36
CA PHE A 143 10.62 9.69 -11.10
C PHE A 143 11.64 10.75 -11.47
N ILE A 144 12.90 10.49 -11.12
CA ILE A 144 14.01 11.41 -11.30
C ILE A 144 15.07 10.71 -12.15
N ASP A 145 15.56 11.38 -13.18
CA ASP A 145 16.59 10.83 -14.06
C ASP A 145 18.01 10.91 -13.45
N LYS A 146 19.01 10.44 -14.20
CA LYS A 146 20.43 10.46 -13.83
C LYS A 146 20.99 11.87 -13.67
N ASP A 147 20.37 12.87 -14.29
CA ASP A 147 20.79 14.28 -14.28
C ASP A 147 20.03 15.07 -13.19
N ASN A 148 19.34 14.36 -12.28
CA ASN A 148 18.50 14.89 -11.20
C ASN A 148 17.31 15.73 -11.67
N ARG A 149 16.80 15.50 -12.88
CA ARG A 149 15.60 16.16 -13.39
C ARG A 149 14.37 15.31 -13.12
N GLU A 150 13.26 15.96 -12.77
CA GLU A 150 11.97 15.28 -12.59
C GLU A 150 11.43 14.83 -13.95
N MET A 151 11.37 13.53 -14.16
CA MET A 151 10.82 12.91 -15.38
C MET A 151 9.30 12.88 -15.36
N ALA A 152 8.72 12.59 -14.19
CA ALA A 152 7.28 12.50 -13.98
C ALA A 152 6.94 12.62 -12.50
N VAL A 153 5.83 13.31 -12.21
CA VAL A 153 5.27 13.48 -10.87
C VAL A 153 3.90 12.81 -10.86
N GLY A 154 3.70 11.84 -9.96
CA GLY A 154 2.42 11.16 -9.78
C GLY A 154 1.40 12.03 -9.03
N PRO A 155 0.11 11.65 -9.06
CA PRO A 155 -0.90 12.32 -8.24
C PRO A 155 -0.74 11.92 -6.77
N ILE A 156 -1.43 12.63 -5.88
CA ILE A 156 -1.51 12.24 -4.46
C ILE A 156 -2.17 10.85 -4.39
N SER A 157 -1.48 9.93 -3.71
CA SER A 157 -1.79 8.50 -3.75
C SER A 157 -1.83 7.86 -2.37
N TYR A 158 -2.50 6.71 -2.26
CA TYR A 158 -2.69 5.96 -1.01
C TYR A 158 -1.38 5.61 -0.27
N CYS A 159 -0.37 5.14 -1.01
CA CYS A 159 0.95 4.77 -0.49
C CYS A 159 1.97 4.77 -1.65
N PRO A 160 3.27 4.57 -1.39
CA PRO A 160 4.29 4.65 -2.44
C PRO A 160 4.09 3.66 -3.58
N THR A 161 3.60 2.45 -3.31
CA THR A 161 3.29 1.47 -4.36
C THR A 161 2.18 1.99 -5.28
N CYS A 162 1.12 2.55 -4.69
CA CYS A 162 0.01 3.14 -5.45
C CYS A 162 0.48 4.35 -6.26
N GLY A 163 1.27 5.23 -5.63
CA GLY A 163 1.84 6.41 -6.27
C GLY A 163 2.76 6.04 -7.43
N THR A 164 3.68 5.09 -7.24
CA THR A 164 4.56 4.64 -8.32
C THR A 164 3.77 4.15 -9.52
N ALA A 165 2.72 3.35 -9.31
CA ALA A 165 1.89 2.89 -10.41
C ALA A 165 1.19 4.04 -11.14
N ALA A 166 0.59 4.98 -10.39
CA ALA A 166 -0.06 6.15 -10.95
C ALA A 166 0.94 7.11 -11.63
N THR A 167 2.22 7.11 -11.27
CA THR A 167 3.25 7.91 -11.94
C THR A 167 3.62 7.33 -13.31
N ILE A 168 3.56 6.00 -13.53
CA ILE A 168 4.00 5.37 -14.80
C ILE A 168 3.32 5.97 -16.03
N PRO A 169 1.98 6.13 -16.10
CA PRO A 169 1.32 6.75 -17.26
C PRO A 169 1.82 8.15 -17.64
N ARG A 170 2.43 8.87 -16.69
CA ARG A 170 2.95 10.23 -16.89
C ARG A 170 4.39 10.24 -17.41
N ALA A 171 5.02 9.06 -17.56
CA ALA A 171 6.33 8.88 -18.20
C ALA A 171 6.16 7.97 -19.44
N PRO A 172 5.72 8.50 -20.60
CA PRO A 172 5.27 7.68 -21.74
C PRO A 172 6.28 6.66 -22.24
N GLU A 173 7.56 7.04 -22.32
CA GLU A 173 8.62 6.12 -22.76
C GLU A 173 8.83 4.97 -21.77
N LEU A 174 8.78 5.26 -20.47
CA LEU A 174 8.88 4.25 -19.42
C LEU A 174 7.65 3.34 -19.44
N ALA A 175 6.46 3.92 -19.60
CA ALA A 175 5.21 3.17 -19.72
C ALA A 175 5.25 2.18 -20.89
N ALA A 176 5.73 2.61 -22.06
CA ALA A 176 5.87 1.75 -23.24
C ALA A 176 6.85 0.59 -22.99
N ARG A 177 8.02 0.86 -22.38
CA ARG A 177 8.99 -0.19 -22.02
C ARG A 177 8.43 -1.21 -21.03
N ILE A 178 7.71 -0.73 -20.00
CA ILE A 178 7.07 -1.60 -19.01
C ILE A 178 5.96 -2.43 -19.66
N LYS A 179 5.13 -1.82 -20.51
CA LYS A 179 4.06 -2.52 -21.23
C LYS A 179 4.61 -3.66 -22.07
N GLU A 180 5.67 -3.43 -22.84
CA GLU A 180 6.31 -4.48 -23.63
C GLU A 180 6.93 -5.57 -22.75
N LYS A 181 7.60 -5.20 -21.66
CA LYS A 181 8.21 -6.16 -20.71
C LYS A 181 7.19 -7.05 -20.02
N LEU A 182 5.99 -6.53 -19.79
CA LEU A 182 4.90 -7.23 -19.10
C LEU A 182 3.92 -7.91 -20.05
N LYS A 183 4.08 -7.73 -21.36
CA LYS A 183 3.30 -8.41 -22.38
C LYS A 183 3.33 -9.92 -22.15
N ASP A 184 2.14 -10.53 -22.21
CA ASP A 184 1.91 -11.97 -22.01
C ASP A 184 2.37 -12.54 -20.65
N LYS A 185 2.78 -11.69 -19.69
CA LYS A 185 3.08 -12.14 -18.34
C LYS A 185 1.78 -12.47 -17.63
N ARG A 186 1.79 -13.62 -16.94
CA ARG A 186 0.68 -14.03 -16.08
C ARG A 186 0.31 -12.91 -15.11
N ASN A 187 -1.00 -12.61 -15.04
CA ASN A 187 -1.56 -11.63 -14.12
C ASN A 187 -2.48 -12.34 -13.13
N THR A 188 -2.07 -12.39 -11.87
CA THR A 188 -2.84 -13.07 -10.81
C THR A 188 -4.16 -12.36 -10.48
N GLY A 189 -4.32 -11.07 -10.84
CA GLY A 189 -5.60 -10.36 -10.77
C GLY A 189 -6.59 -10.90 -11.82
N LYS A 190 -6.12 -11.07 -13.06
CA LYS A 190 -6.91 -11.69 -14.14
C LYS A 190 -7.37 -13.09 -13.78
N ASP A 191 -6.46 -13.94 -13.29
CA ASP A 191 -6.79 -15.31 -12.85
C ASP A 191 -7.91 -15.32 -11.78
N LYS A 192 -7.88 -14.37 -10.85
CA LYS A 192 -8.87 -14.27 -9.76
C LYS A 192 -10.23 -13.80 -10.27
N PHE A 193 -10.25 -12.84 -11.20
CA PHE A 193 -11.48 -12.37 -11.83
C PHE A 193 -12.17 -13.48 -12.63
N GLU A 194 -11.41 -14.17 -13.50
CA GLU A 194 -11.94 -15.26 -14.34
C GLU A 194 -12.49 -16.42 -13.50
N ARG A 195 -11.97 -16.60 -12.28
CA ARG A 195 -12.41 -17.61 -11.31
C ARG A 195 -13.46 -17.11 -10.32
N GLY A 196 -13.91 -15.86 -10.43
CA GLY A 196 -14.93 -15.29 -9.54
C GLY A 196 -14.51 -15.24 -8.07
N MET A 197 -13.23 -14.97 -7.79
CA MET A 197 -12.69 -14.97 -6.43
C MET A 197 -12.91 -13.65 -5.69
N GLU A 198 -13.12 -13.76 -4.39
CA GLU A 198 -13.19 -12.64 -3.47
C GLU A 198 -12.04 -12.68 -2.46
N ASN A 199 -11.58 -11.50 -2.02
CA ASN A 199 -10.68 -11.36 -0.88
C ASN A 199 -11.45 -10.71 0.27
N HIS A 200 -11.54 -11.42 1.38
CA HIS A 200 -12.19 -10.96 2.61
C HIS A 200 -11.12 -10.49 3.58
N PHE A 201 -11.16 -9.22 3.94
CA PHE A 201 -10.21 -8.55 4.83
C PHE A 201 -10.87 -8.19 6.16
N PHE A 202 -10.23 -8.58 7.25
CA PHE A 202 -10.64 -8.24 8.62
C PHE A 202 -9.45 -8.31 9.56
N TYR A 203 -9.57 -7.75 10.76
CA TYR A 203 -8.56 -7.84 11.80
C TYR A 203 -8.75 -9.07 12.68
N LYS A 204 -7.64 -9.76 12.98
CA LYS A 204 -7.57 -10.85 13.96
C LYS A 204 -6.22 -10.78 14.67
N ASN A 205 -6.20 -10.79 16.00
CA ASN A 205 -4.99 -10.70 16.84
C ASN A 205 -4.08 -9.52 16.45
N ASP A 206 -4.66 -8.31 16.33
CA ASP A 206 -3.99 -7.07 15.92
C ASP A 206 -3.28 -7.12 14.55
N ARG A 207 -3.70 -8.03 13.68
CA ARG A 207 -3.16 -8.18 12.33
C ARG A 207 -4.27 -8.24 11.31
N VAL A 208 -3.97 -7.81 10.10
CA VAL A 208 -4.89 -7.97 8.96
C VAL A 208 -4.88 -9.43 8.56
N CYS A 209 -6.04 -10.06 8.59
CA CYS A 209 -6.33 -11.34 7.97
C CYS A 209 -6.89 -11.08 6.56
N CYS A 210 -6.40 -11.84 5.59
CA CYS A 210 -7.01 -11.98 4.29
C CYS A 210 -7.42 -13.44 4.11
N GLU A 211 -8.65 -13.66 3.68
CA GLU A 211 -9.16 -14.94 3.20
C GLU A 211 -9.52 -14.81 1.72
N ILE A 212 -9.08 -15.76 0.90
CA ILE A 212 -9.47 -15.86 -0.51
C ILE A 212 -10.58 -16.88 -0.60
N VAL A 213 -11.72 -16.44 -1.12
CA VAL A 213 -12.94 -17.23 -1.23
C VAL A 213 -13.23 -17.51 -2.70
N GLU A 214 -13.47 -18.77 -3.01
CA GLU A 214 -13.88 -19.26 -4.33
C GLU A 214 -15.05 -20.22 -4.12
N ASN A 215 -16.19 -19.99 -4.80
CA ASN A 215 -17.41 -20.81 -4.66
C ASN A 215 -17.83 -21.02 -3.20
N GLY A 216 -17.77 -19.97 -2.38
CA GLY A 216 -18.12 -20.00 -0.96
C GLY A 216 -17.12 -20.72 -0.05
N LYS A 217 -15.99 -21.21 -0.57
CA LYS A 217 -14.95 -21.91 0.21
C LYS A 217 -13.70 -21.06 0.34
N VAL A 218 -13.11 -21.05 1.54
CA VAL A 218 -11.81 -20.40 1.76
C VAL A 218 -10.71 -21.30 1.21
N ILE A 219 -10.05 -20.85 0.15
CA ILE A 219 -8.95 -21.59 -0.51
C ILE A 219 -7.56 -21.12 -0.08
N GLY A 220 -7.46 -19.93 0.52
CA GLY A 220 -6.20 -19.41 1.06
C GLY A 220 -6.43 -18.41 2.18
N ARG A 221 -5.54 -18.36 3.15
CA ARG A 221 -5.66 -17.47 4.32
C ARG A 221 -4.30 -17.02 4.85
N ALA A 222 -4.15 -15.75 5.19
CA ALA A 222 -2.94 -15.25 5.84
C ALA A 222 -3.18 -14.07 6.79
N LEU A 223 -2.44 -14.04 7.91
CA LEU A 223 -2.41 -12.92 8.86
C LEU A 223 -1.09 -12.15 8.76
N ARG A 224 -1.12 -10.89 8.34
CA ARG A 224 0.10 -10.07 8.12
C ARG A 224 -0.09 -8.63 8.63
N CYS A 225 0.96 -7.81 8.52
CA CYS A 225 0.99 -6.45 9.07
C CYS A 225 0.29 -5.39 8.23
N CYS A 226 -0.11 -5.72 6.99
CA CYS A 226 -0.91 -4.83 6.17
C CYS A 226 -1.80 -5.62 5.19
N ILE A 227 -2.79 -4.93 4.63
CA ILE A 227 -3.77 -5.46 3.65
C ILE A 227 -3.06 -6.13 2.46
N ALA A 228 -2.18 -5.42 1.76
CA ALA A 228 -1.51 -5.96 0.57
C ALA A 228 -0.67 -7.20 0.89
N TYR A 229 0.05 -7.19 2.02
CA TYR A 229 0.89 -8.33 2.38
C TYR A 229 0.05 -9.55 2.83
N ALA A 230 -1.07 -9.31 3.51
CA ALA A 230 -2.02 -10.38 3.84
C ALA A 230 -2.59 -11.02 2.57
N CYS A 231 -3.01 -10.20 1.59
CA CYS A 231 -3.56 -10.68 0.33
C CYS A 231 -2.56 -11.52 -0.46
N VAL A 232 -1.36 -10.99 -0.72
CA VAL A 232 -0.38 -11.69 -1.56
C VAL A 232 0.08 -13.00 -0.92
N VAL A 233 0.19 -13.07 0.40
CA VAL A 233 0.51 -14.34 1.08
C VAL A 233 -0.68 -15.31 1.07
N ALA A 234 -1.91 -14.82 1.20
CA ALA A 234 -3.09 -15.65 1.04
C ALA A 234 -3.16 -16.24 -0.39
N GLU A 235 -2.75 -15.49 -1.40
CA GLU A 235 -2.64 -15.98 -2.79
C GLU A 235 -1.60 -17.07 -2.95
N VAL A 236 -0.47 -16.98 -2.24
CA VAL A 236 0.53 -18.07 -2.20
C VAL A 236 -0.09 -19.32 -1.58
N HIS A 237 -0.80 -19.17 -0.45
CA HIS A 237 -1.45 -20.30 0.21
C HIS A 237 -2.59 -20.91 -0.63
N ALA A 238 -3.27 -20.10 -1.45
CA ALA A 238 -4.28 -20.55 -2.40
C ALA A 238 -3.70 -21.17 -3.69
N GLY A 239 -2.36 -21.25 -3.82
CA GLY A 239 -1.71 -21.75 -5.04
C GLY A 239 -1.82 -20.83 -6.25
N ILE A 240 -2.25 -19.58 -6.06
CA ILE A 240 -2.44 -18.59 -7.14
C ILE A 240 -1.10 -17.92 -7.46
N ALA A 241 -0.39 -17.45 -6.43
CA ALA A 241 0.92 -16.82 -6.59
C ALA A 241 2.04 -17.86 -6.68
N GLY A 242 3.03 -17.62 -7.55
CA GLY A 242 4.11 -18.58 -7.81
C GLY A 242 5.01 -18.88 -6.59
N PRO A 243 5.64 -20.07 -6.54
CA PRO A 243 6.40 -20.56 -5.37
C PRO A 243 7.61 -19.67 -5.01
N LYS A 244 8.22 -19.03 -6.00
CA LYS A 244 9.31 -18.06 -5.81
C LYS A 244 8.91 -16.91 -4.88
N TRP A 245 7.70 -16.37 -5.05
CA TRP A 245 7.18 -15.29 -4.21
C TRP A 245 6.89 -15.78 -2.79
N GLY A 246 6.33 -16.99 -2.66
CA GLY A 246 6.14 -17.63 -1.36
C GLY A 246 7.44 -17.76 -0.56
N ALA A 247 8.51 -18.24 -1.21
CA ALA A 247 9.84 -18.33 -0.59
C ALA A 247 10.38 -16.96 -0.18
N LEU A 248 10.31 -15.96 -1.07
CA LEU A 248 10.77 -14.59 -0.78
C LEU A 248 10.05 -13.99 0.44
N PHE A 249 8.73 -14.11 0.51
CA PHE A 249 7.96 -13.59 1.63
C PHE A 249 8.27 -14.32 2.94
N LYS A 250 8.50 -15.64 2.89
CA LYS A 250 8.90 -16.43 4.06
C LYS A 250 10.25 -15.97 4.59
N GLU A 251 11.25 -15.81 3.73
CA GLU A 251 12.58 -15.36 4.12
C GLU A 251 12.59 -13.93 4.66
N TYR A 252 11.92 -12.99 3.96
CA TYR A 252 11.78 -11.63 4.46
C TYR A 252 11.15 -11.60 5.86
N CYS A 253 10.08 -12.38 6.05
CA CYS A 253 9.44 -12.50 7.34
C CYS A 253 10.43 -12.95 8.43
N LYS A 254 11.36 -13.87 8.19
CA LYS A 254 12.31 -14.32 9.23
C LYS A 254 13.22 -13.19 9.71
N ILE A 255 13.64 -12.31 8.82
CA ILE A 255 14.63 -11.26 9.09
C ILE A 255 14.03 -9.87 9.35
N CYS A 256 12.73 -9.69 9.11
CA CYS A 256 12.06 -8.39 9.18
C CYS A 256 12.06 -7.85 10.63
N PRO A 257 12.81 -6.78 10.94
CA PRO A 257 12.86 -6.19 12.26
C PRO A 257 11.54 -5.50 12.63
N VAL A 258 10.70 -5.18 11.64
CA VAL A 258 9.33 -4.64 11.84
C VAL A 258 8.37 -5.68 12.43
N LYS A 259 8.76 -6.97 12.52
CA LYS A 259 8.06 -7.94 13.37
C LYS A 259 8.23 -7.65 14.87
N LEU A 260 9.34 -7.01 15.26
CA LEU A 260 9.74 -6.78 16.64
C LEU A 260 9.21 -5.45 17.20
N CYS A 261 8.84 -4.49 16.35
CA CYS A 261 8.24 -3.21 16.75
C CYS A 261 6.71 -3.29 17.04
N ARG A 262 6.12 -4.50 17.11
CA ARG A 262 4.67 -4.69 17.10
C ARG A 262 4.05 -4.66 18.50
N LYS A 263 3.42 -3.54 18.85
CA LYS A 263 2.20 -3.53 19.68
C LYS A 263 1.16 -2.60 19.04
N GLY A 264 0.04 -3.16 18.57
CA GLY A 264 -1.19 -2.43 18.24
C GLY A 264 -1.25 -1.57 16.97
N LYS A 265 -0.13 -1.25 16.31
CA LYS A 265 -0.09 -0.30 15.16
C LYS A 265 0.22 -0.96 13.81
N SER A 266 -0.29 -0.35 12.73
CA SER A 266 -0.11 -0.83 11.35
C SER A 266 1.21 -0.38 10.73
N THR A 267 1.73 -1.14 9.76
CA THR A 267 2.91 -0.73 8.97
C THR A 267 2.70 0.61 8.25
N GLY A 268 1.47 0.90 7.81
CA GLY A 268 1.14 2.13 7.12
C GLY A 268 1.30 3.37 8.00
N GLU A 269 0.70 3.32 9.19
CA GLU A 269 0.74 4.40 10.18
C GLU A 269 2.18 4.72 10.60
N GLU A 270 2.94 3.71 11.02
CA GLU A 270 4.31 3.93 11.50
C GLU A 270 5.24 4.46 10.41
N ALA A 271 5.08 3.98 9.17
CA ALA A 271 5.90 4.46 8.06
C ALA A 271 5.55 5.90 7.66
N ASN A 272 4.28 6.29 7.71
CA ASN A 272 3.88 7.68 7.46
C ASN A 272 4.39 8.62 8.55
N ASN A 273 4.25 8.25 9.83
CA ASN A 273 4.81 9.02 10.95
C ASN A 273 6.32 9.21 10.78
N LEU A 274 7.03 8.13 10.40
CA LEU A 274 8.47 8.17 10.13
C LEU A 274 8.80 9.09 8.94
N LEU A 275 8.05 9.00 7.84
CA LEU A 275 8.25 9.87 6.67
C LEU A 275 8.08 11.34 7.04
N THR A 276 7.04 11.69 7.82
CA THR A 276 6.82 13.06 8.32
C THR A 276 7.96 13.52 9.22
N ALA A 277 8.48 12.66 10.11
CA ALA A 277 9.61 13.00 10.96
C ALA A 277 10.89 13.24 10.15
N MET A 278 11.11 12.44 9.10
CA MET A 278 12.25 12.58 8.19
C MET A 278 12.19 13.89 7.40
N GLU A 279 11.04 14.26 6.85
CA GLU A 279 10.88 15.50 6.10
C GLU A 279 11.14 16.75 6.95
N LYS A 280 10.65 16.76 8.20
CA LYS A 280 10.93 17.85 9.16
C LYS A 280 12.42 18.06 9.43
N ARG A 281 13.25 17.07 9.11
CA ARG A 281 14.71 17.07 9.33
C ARG A 281 15.49 17.07 8.02
N ASN A 282 14.84 17.41 6.89
CA ASN A 282 15.42 17.44 5.56
C ASN A 282 16.04 16.10 5.12
N ILE A 283 15.49 14.99 5.62
CA ILE A 283 15.91 13.64 5.24
C ILE A 283 15.03 13.15 4.09
N THR A 284 15.64 12.82 2.97
CA THR A 284 14.96 12.32 1.77
C THR A 284 14.89 10.80 1.74
N THR A 285 13.90 10.24 1.06
CA THR A 285 13.75 8.79 0.84
C THR A 285 13.70 8.47 -0.64
N ASP A 286 14.73 7.76 -1.12
CA ASP A 286 14.77 7.17 -2.45
C ASP A 286 14.39 5.68 -2.38
N VAL A 287 13.76 5.18 -3.45
CA VAL A 287 13.43 3.77 -3.60
C VAL A 287 14.06 3.20 -4.85
N ARG A 288 14.58 1.98 -4.70
CA ARG A 288 15.00 1.13 -5.80
C ARG A 288 14.51 -0.29 -5.59
N MET A 289 14.55 -1.10 -6.64
CA MET A 289 14.28 -2.52 -6.52
C MET A 289 15.42 -3.30 -7.17
N ASN A 290 15.72 -4.45 -6.57
CA ASN A 290 16.42 -5.55 -7.25
C ASN A 290 15.68 -6.83 -6.85
N THR A 291 16.24 -7.64 -5.93
CA THR A 291 15.50 -8.74 -5.29
C THR A 291 14.42 -8.24 -4.32
N TYR A 292 14.69 -7.14 -3.61
CA TYR A 292 13.80 -6.52 -2.63
C TYR A 292 13.58 -5.06 -3.00
N ILE A 293 12.43 -4.50 -2.60
CA ILE A 293 12.24 -3.06 -2.55
C ILE A 293 13.20 -2.53 -1.49
N THR A 294 14.07 -1.61 -1.86
CA THR A 294 15.08 -1.03 -0.98
C THR A 294 14.86 0.46 -0.86
N SER A 295 14.66 0.95 0.36
CA SER A 295 14.64 2.38 0.65
C SER A 295 16.02 2.84 1.09
N LEU A 296 16.39 4.02 0.61
CA LEU A 296 17.62 4.72 0.94
C LEU A 296 17.24 6.06 1.57
N SER A 297 17.60 6.25 2.83
CA SER A 297 17.37 7.49 3.58
C SER A 297 18.62 8.33 3.51
N LYS A 298 18.51 9.57 3.05
CA LYS A 298 19.66 10.47 2.85
C LYS A 298 19.47 11.83 3.50
N LYS A 299 20.54 12.37 4.08
CA LYS A 299 20.60 13.73 4.62
C LYS A 299 21.77 14.44 3.93
N ASP A 300 21.53 15.61 3.37
CA ASP A 300 22.55 16.38 2.63
C ASP A 300 23.27 15.58 1.53
N GLY A 301 22.55 14.62 0.91
CA GLY A 301 23.08 13.71 -0.11
C GLY A 301 23.77 12.46 0.44
N GLU A 302 24.13 12.43 1.72
CA GLU A 302 24.80 11.30 2.37
C GLU A 302 23.80 10.21 2.79
N LEU A 303 24.18 8.95 2.58
CA LEU A 303 23.35 7.80 2.94
C LEU A 303 23.42 7.54 4.45
N ILE A 304 22.35 7.88 5.17
CA ILE A 304 22.24 7.68 6.62
C ILE A 304 21.39 6.47 7.01
N GLY A 305 20.72 5.81 6.05
CA GLY A 305 19.88 4.65 6.34
C GLY A 305 19.55 3.82 5.10
N LYS A 306 19.47 2.50 5.27
CA LYS A 306 19.11 1.56 4.20
C LYS A 306 18.29 0.41 4.75
N GLY A 307 17.20 0.07 4.07
CA GLY A 307 16.34 -1.03 4.47
C GLY A 307 15.67 -1.72 3.31
N ILE A 308 15.21 -2.95 3.54
CA ILE A 308 14.60 -3.80 2.52
C ILE A 308 13.15 -4.16 2.89
N GLY A 309 12.34 -4.39 1.86
CA GLY A 309 10.92 -4.70 1.91
C GLY A 309 10.52 -5.59 0.74
N THR A 310 9.34 -6.21 0.84
CA THR A 310 8.88 -7.18 -0.18
C THR A 310 7.65 -6.73 -0.96
N VAL A 311 6.79 -5.89 -0.37
CA VAL A 311 5.52 -5.47 -1.00
C VAL A 311 5.46 -3.95 -1.21
N CYS A 312 6.04 -3.16 -0.31
CA CYS A 312 6.02 -1.70 -0.43
C CYS A 312 7.24 -1.02 0.21
N ALA A 313 7.51 0.21 -0.22
CA ALA A 313 8.59 1.05 0.31
C ALA A 313 8.45 1.43 1.79
N PHE A 314 7.22 1.44 2.32
CA PHE A 314 7.00 1.66 3.76
C PHE A 314 7.61 0.55 4.62
N SER A 315 7.52 -0.70 4.15
CA SER A 315 8.14 -1.83 4.86
C SER A 315 9.68 -1.75 4.84
N SER A 316 10.27 -1.26 3.75
CA SER A 316 11.72 -1.05 3.67
C SER A 316 12.17 0.15 4.51
N LEU A 317 11.37 1.21 4.58
CA LEU A 317 11.69 2.41 5.36
C LEU A 317 11.73 2.09 6.86
N LEU A 318 10.70 1.39 7.35
CA LEU A 318 10.69 0.91 8.74
C LEU A 318 11.83 -0.07 9.04
N TYR A 319 12.21 -0.90 8.07
CA TYR A 319 13.40 -1.74 8.20
C TYR A 319 14.66 -0.87 8.41
N ALA A 320 14.83 0.19 7.60
CA ALA A 320 15.98 1.08 7.67
C ALA A 320 16.09 1.73 9.06
N ALA A 321 15.01 2.35 9.53
CA ALA A 321 14.94 2.95 10.86
C ALA A 321 15.19 1.93 11.97
N ALA A 322 14.70 0.69 11.81
CA ALA A 322 14.90 -0.36 12.79
C ALA A 322 16.32 -0.93 12.84
N LYS A 323 17.21 -0.62 11.88
CA LYS A 323 18.58 -1.18 11.85
C LYS A 323 19.69 -0.13 11.89
N CYS A 324 19.42 1.11 11.51
CA CYS A 324 20.47 2.11 11.38
C CYS A 324 20.51 3.07 12.57
N ILE A 325 21.62 3.05 13.31
CA ILE A 325 21.84 3.92 14.48
C ILE A 325 21.88 5.39 14.06
N GLN A 326 22.56 5.72 12.96
CA GLN A 326 22.65 7.10 12.47
C GLN A 326 21.28 7.65 12.06
N LEU A 327 20.49 6.89 11.30
CA LEU A 327 19.11 7.30 11.01
C LEU A 327 18.30 7.51 12.29
N ARG A 328 18.47 6.66 13.31
CA ARG A 328 17.77 6.79 14.60
C ARG A 328 18.16 8.07 15.34
N SER A 329 19.44 8.36 15.49
CA SER A 329 19.88 9.63 16.10
C SER A 329 19.37 10.83 15.31
N GLU A 330 19.27 10.69 13.99
CA GLU A 330 18.75 11.72 13.09
C GLU A 330 17.22 11.84 13.09
N ILE A 331 16.45 10.93 13.70
CA ILE A 331 14.97 11.04 13.82
C ILE A 331 14.46 11.09 15.27
N GLU A 332 15.25 10.69 16.26
CA GLU A 332 14.92 10.76 17.69
C GLU A 332 15.71 11.87 18.39
N VAL A 333 15.05 13.00 18.68
CA VAL A 333 15.43 14.06 19.65
C VAL A 333 14.11 14.85 19.89
N GLU A 334 13.46 15.01 21.04
CA GLU A 334 13.74 14.78 22.47
C GLU A 334 12.60 13.95 23.08
N ARG A 335 12.89 13.15 24.13
CA ARG A 335 11.84 12.76 25.08
C ARG A 335 11.53 14.00 25.92
N VAL A 336 10.37 14.61 25.70
CA VAL A 336 9.73 15.46 26.72
C VAL A 336 8.85 14.59 27.58
#